data_AF-I0FFJ2-F1
#
_entry.id   AF-I0FFJ2-F1
#
_cell.length_a   1.000
_cell.length_b   1.000
_cell.length_c   1.000
_cell.angle_alpha   90.00
_cell.angle_beta   90.00
_cell.angle_gamma   90.00
#
_symmetry.space_group_name_H-M   'P 1'
#
loop_
_entity.id
_entity.type
_entity.pdbx_description
1 polymer ?
#
loop_
_entity_poly.entity_id
_entity_poly.type
_entity_poly.pdbx_seq_one_letter_code
_entity_poly.pdbx_strand_id
1 'polypeptide(L)' 'MIISFNKIVQGTKRALEQIVAEMKEEKNPNLEATESSVKTLVENKLDKIIGGAKTASGELEMLVN' A
#
# COMPACT_ATOMS: atom_id res chain seq x y z
N MET A 1 -8.54 -15.75 4.49
CA MET A 1 -7.11 -15.39 4.68
C MET A 1 -6.66 -14.30 3.70
N ILE A 2 -6.84 -14.49 2.39
CA ILE A 2 -6.40 -13.52 1.35
C ILE A 2 -7.11 -12.15 1.46
N ILE A 3 -8.41 -12.14 1.75
CA ILE A 3 -9.18 -10.89 1.95
C ILE A 3 -8.61 -10.06 3.12
N SER A 4 -8.26 -10.70 4.24
CA SER A 4 -7.67 -10.02 5.39
C SER A 4 -6.26 -9.50 5.09
N PHE A 5 -5.46 -10.26 4.34
CA PHE A 5 -4.14 -9.83 3.88
C PHE A 5 -4.23 -8.57 3.00
N ASN A 6 -5.15 -8.54 2.03
CA ASN A 6 -5.34 -7.37 1.17
C ASN A 6 -5.68 -6.10 1.98
N LYS A 7 -6.53 -6.22 3.00
CA LYS A 7 -6.87 -5.10 3.91
C LYS A 7 -5.64 -4.60 4.68
N ILE A 8 -4.81 -5.51 5.19
CA ILE A 8 -3.58 -5.17 5.91
C ILE A 8 -2.65 -4.36 5.01
N VAL A 9 -2.36 -4.84 3.81
CA VAL A 9 -1.42 -4.17 2.89
C VAL A 9 -1.95 -2.81 2.44
N GLN A 10 -3.26 -2.69 2.18
CA GLN A 10 -3.87 -1.39 1.91
C GLN A 10 -3.79 -0.43 3.10
N GLY A 11 -3.93 -0.94 4.34
CA GLY A 11 -3.75 -0.16 5.56
C GLY A 11 -2.32 0.37 5.69
N THR A 12 -1.32 -0.48 5.47
CA THR A 12 0.09 -0.08 5.46
C THR A 12 0.38 0.99 4.41
N LYS A 13 -0.15 0.83 3.18
CA LYS A 13 0.00 1.84 2.11
C LYS A 13 -0.51 3.22 2.58
N ARG A 14 -1.75 3.27 3.10
CA ARG A 14 -2.35 4.53 3.57
C ARG A 14 -1.55 5.17 4.70
N ALA A 15 -1.07 4.37 5.65
CA ALA A 15 -0.27 4.89 6.76
C ALA A 15 1.05 5.52 6.29
N LEU A 16 1.72 4.93 5.30
CA LEU A 16 2.94 5.50 4.71
C LEU A 16 2.66 6.79 3.95
N GLU A 17 1.58 6.84 3.16
CA GLU A 17 1.15 8.05 2.46
C GLU A 17 0.77 9.16 3.46
N GLN A 18 0.14 8.81 4.57
CA GLN A 18 -0.19 9.75 5.65
C GLN A 18 1.06 10.33 6.32
N ILE A 19 2.09 9.50 6.60
CA ILE A 19 3.37 9.99 7.13
C ILE A 19 3.98 11.05 6.21
N VAL A 20 3.95 10.84 4.89
CA VAL A 20 4.46 11.83 3.92
C VAL A 20 3.65 13.12 3.96
N ALA A 21 2.31 13.02 4.07
CA ALA A 21 1.44 14.19 4.18
C ALA A 21 1.73 14.99 5.46
N GLU A 22 1.83 14.32 6.61
CA GLU A 22 2.16 14.94 7.90
C GLU A 22 3.54 15.60 7.86
N MET A 23 4.55 14.92 7.30
CA MET A 23 5.90 15.50 7.12
C MET A 23 5.87 16.78 6.27
N LYS A 24 4.98 16.85 5.29
CA LYS A 24 4.81 18.03 4.44
C LYS A 24 4.20 19.19 5.21
N GLU A 25 3.18 18.92 6.04
CA GLU A 25 2.56 19.92 6.91
C GLU A 25 3.55 20.47 7.95
N GLU A 26 4.38 19.60 8.52
CA GLU A 26 5.40 19.96 9.51
C GLU A 26 6.65 20.62 8.91
N LYS A 27 6.72 20.78 7.57
CA LYS A 27 7.91 21.26 6.85
C LYS A 27 9.18 20.49 7.23
N ASN A 28 9.04 19.17 7.32
CA ASN A 28 10.13 18.30 7.72
C ASN A 28 11.29 18.38 6.71
N PRO A 29 12.54 18.62 7.14
CA PRO A 29 13.69 18.78 6.24
C PRO A 29 14.02 17.50 5.45
N ASN A 30 13.51 16.34 5.88
CA ASN A 30 13.72 15.05 5.21
C ASN A 30 12.56 14.67 4.27
N LEU A 31 11.58 15.56 4.04
CA LEU A 31 10.37 15.26 3.26
C LEU A 31 10.69 14.65 1.89
N GLU A 32 11.58 15.27 1.12
CA GLU A 32 11.87 14.85 -0.25
C GLU A 32 12.42 13.41 -0.31
N ALA A 33 13.37 13.08 0.57
CA ALA A 33 13.95 11.75 0.63
C ALA A 33 12.93 10.69 1.10
N THR A 34 12.10 11.03 2.09
CA THR A 34 11.04 10.14 2.57
C THR A 34 9.96 9.94 1.52
N GLU A 35 9.48 11.00 0.88
CA GLU A 35 8.46 10.94 -0.18
C GLU A 35 8.94 10.06 -1.34
N SER A 36 10.19 10.24 -1.80
CA SER A 36 10.78 9.41 -2.85
C SER A 36 10.86 7.93 -2.47
N SER A 37 11.27 7.64 -1.23
CA SER A 37 11.39 6.28 -0.71
C SER A 37 10.03 5.61 -0.55
N VAL A 38 9.04 6.33 0.01
CA VAL A 38 7.66 5.85 0.19
C VAL A 38 7.01 5.61 -1.16
N LYS A 39 7.13 6.56 -2.10
CA LYS A 39 6.60 6.41 -3.47
C LYS A 39 7.18 5.17 -4.14
N THR A 40 8.50 4.98 -4.07
CA THR A 40 9.18 3.81 -4.62
C THR A 40 8.66 2.51 -4.01
N LEU A 41 8.47 2.45 -2.70
CA LEU A 41 7.94 1.27 -2.01
C LEU A 41 6.48 0.97 -2.41
N VAL A 42 5.64 2.00 -2.46
CA VAL A 42 4.22 1.90 -2.81
C VAL A 42 4.07 1.40 -4.25
N GLU A 43 4.65 2.11 -5.22
CA GLU A 43 4.48 1.83 -6.65
C GLU A 43 5.13 0.50 -7.05
N ASN A 44 6.33 0.21 -6.54
CA ASN A 44 7.06 -0.98 -6.99
C ASN A 44 6.69 -2.26 -6.25
N LYS A 45 6.14 -2.18 -5.03
CA LYS A 45 5.91 -3.35 -4.17
C LYS A 45 4.47 -3.45 -3.68
N LEU A 46 3.99 -2.46 -2.92
CA LEU A 46 2.69 -2.58 -2.26
C LEU A 46 1.53 -2.64 -3.27
N ASP A 47 1.56 -1.85 -4.33
CA ASP A 47 0.53 -1.89 -5.38
C ASP A 47 0.49 -3.23 -6.10
N LYS A 48 1.65 -3.84 -6.36
CA LYS A 48 1.74 -5.17 -6.97
C LYS A 48 1.20 -6.26 -6.05
N ILE A 49 1.52 -6.19 -4.75
CA ILE A 49 0.99 -7.12 -3.74
C ILE A 49 -0.53 -6.98 -3.62
N ILE A 50 -1.05 -5.76 -3.59
CA ILE A 50 -2.49 -5.48 -3.56
C ILE A 50 -3.16 -6.05 -4.82
N GLY A 51 -2.56 -5.86 -5.99
CA GLY A 51 -3.03 -6.43 -7.25
C GLY A 51 -3.09 -7.96 -7.21
N GLY A 52 -1.99 -8.62 -6.86
CA GLY A 52 -1.95 -10.08 -6.76
C GLY A 52 -2.94 -10.64 -5.73
N ALA A 53 -3.10 -9.97 -4.59
CA ALA A 53 -4.07 -10.37 -3.57
C ALA A 53 -5.53 -10.22 -4.05
N LYS A 54 -5.83 -9.19 -4.86
CA LYS A 54 -7.17 -9.02 -5.48
C LYS A 54 -7.44 -10.13 -6.51
N THR A 55 -6.46 -10.45 -7.35
CA THR A 55 -6.57 -11.54 -8.33
C THR A 55 -6.86 -12.86 -7.62
N ALA A 56 -6.06 -13.21 -6.61
CA ALA A 56 -6.24 -14.45 -5.86
C ALA A 56 -7.59 -14.51 -5.12
N SER A 57 -8.12 -13.38 -4.61
CA SER A 57 -9.46 -13.38 -4.01
C SER A 57 -10.57 -13.59 -5.05
N GLY A 58 -10.46 -12.98 -6.23
CA GLY A 58 -11.45 -13.15 -7.30
C GLY A 58 -11.46 -14.58 -7.87
N GLU A 59 -10.29 -15.18 -8.08
CA GLU A 59 -10.16 -16.59 -8.51
C GLU A 59 -10.80 -17.56 -7.50
N LEU A 60 -10.62 -17.32 -6.20
CA LEU A 60 -11.27 -18.13 -5.16
C LEU A 60 -12.79 -17.98 -5.16
N GLU A 61 -13.32 -16.76 -5.35
CA GLU A 61 -14.77 -16.55 -5.44
C GLU A 61 -15.40 -17.28 -6.63
N MET A 62 -14.68 -17.39 -7.76
CA MET A 62 -15.15 -18.15 -8.93
C MET A 62 -15.08 -19.68 -8.75
N LEU A 63 -14.20 -20.20 -7.90
CA LEU A 63 -14.06 -21.65 -7.66
C LEU A 63 -15.10 -22.21 -6.68
N VAL A 64 -15.84 -21.34 -5.98
CA VAL A 64 -16.79 -21.72 -4.92
C VAL A 64 -18.25 -21.63 -5.39
N ASN A 65 -18.48 -21.22 -6.65
CA ASN A 65 -19.80 -21.12 -7.30
C ASN A 65 -19.94 -22.14 -8.42
#